data_AF-L0HHZ0-F1
#
_entry.id   AF-L0HHZ0-F1
#
_cell.length_a   1.000
_cell.length_b   1.000
_cell.length_c   1.000
_cell.angle_alpha   90.00
_cell.angle_beta   90.00
_cell.angle_gamma   90.00
#
_symmetry.space_group_name_H-M   'P 1'
#
loop_
_entity.id
_entity.type
_entity.pdbx_description
1 polymer ?
#
loop_
_entity_poly.entity_id
_entity_poly.type
_entity_poly.pdbx_seq_one_letter_code
_entity_poly.pdbx_strand_id
1 'polypeptide(L)'
;MPCDLTGMEIQILYILYRNKNFKASAGYHSKKLKKILRKKYDQDYSNAIATLKNRGYVATIRKDDPKYYICDLAKTWSVLNEHGLNVTPLGGGRTHHLD
;
A
#
# COMPACT_ATOMS: atom_id res chain seq x y z
N MET A 1 2.38 -7.73 16.26
CA MET A 1 3.79 -7.30 16.52
C MET A 1 3.86 -5.86 16.06
N PRO A 2 4.54 -4.93 16.76
CA PRO A 2 4.55 -3.54 16.32
C PRO A 2 5.14 -3.51 14.91
N CYS A 3 4.29 -3.17 13.94
CA CYS A 3 4.74 -3.07 12.57
C CYS A 3 5.73 -1.91 12.51
N ASP A 4 7.02 -2.21 12.31
CA ASP A 4 8.10 -1.24 12.09
C ASP A 4 7.96 -0.47 10.76
N LEU A 5 6.73 -0.12 10.38
CA LEU A 5 6.41 0.63 9.17
C LEU A 5 6.13 2.08 9.57
N THR A 6 6.75 2.99 8.85
CA THR A 6 6.53 4.42 8.96
C THR A 6 5.16 4.81 8.40
N GLY A 7 4.64 5.96 8.83
CA GLY A 7 3.36 6.48 8.32
C GLY A 7 3.32 6.62 6.79
N MET A 8 4.47 6.91 6.16
CA MET A 8 4.56 6.99 4.70
C MET A 8 4.39 5.61 4.04
N GLU A 9 5.00 4.57 4.59
CA GLU A 9 4.88 3.19 4.10
C GLU A 9 3.44 2.70 4.21
N ILE A 10 2.80 2.95 5.35
CA ILE A 10 1.40 2.62 5.59
C ILE A 10 0.49 3.38 4.61
N GLN A 11 0.76 4.66 4.35
CA GLN A 11 -0.01 5.45 3.40
C GLN A 11 0.10 4.89 1.97
N ILE A 12 1.28 4.42 1.56
CA ILE A 12 1.48 3.76 0.25
C ILE A 12 0.65 2.49 0.18
N LEU A 13 0.76 1.63 1.19
CA LEU A 13 -0.02 0.39 1.29
C LEU A 13 -1.53 0.67 1.20
N TYR A 14 -2.01 1.66 1.94
CA TYR A 14 -3.41 2.06 1.95
C TYR A 14 -3.90 2.53 0.56
N ILE A 15 -3.10 3.36 -0.14
CA ILE A 15 -3.45 3.83 -1.50
C ILE A 15 -3.52 2.65 -2.47
N LEU A 16 -2.55 1.73 -2.39
CA LEU A 16 -2.52 0.55 -3.25
C LEU A 16 -3.71 -0.38 -2.97
N TYR A 17 -4.04 -0.58 -1.69
CA TYR A 17 -5.13 -1.44 -1.24
C TYR A 17 -6.50 -0.88 -1.66
N ARG A 18 -6.74 0.42 -1.42
CA ARG A 18 -8.00 1.09 -1.79
C ARG A 18 -8.27 1.04 -3.30
N ASN A 19 -7.22 1.15 -4.12
CA ASN A 19 -7.33 1.08 -5.58
C ASN A 19 -7.35 -0.35 -6.14
N LYS A 20 -7.36 -1.36 -5.26
CA LYS A 20 -7.35 -2.78 -5.62
C LYS A 20 -6.17 -3.22 -6.49
N ASN A 21 -5.00 -2.62 -6.29
CA ASN A 21 -3.80 -2.92 -7.07
C ASN A 21 -3.07 -4.16 -6.53
N PHE A 22 -3.69 -5.34 -6.69
CA PHE A 22 -3.18 -6.62 -6.16
C PHE A 22 -2.52 -7.50 -7.23
N LYS A 23 -2.49 -7.02 -8.46
CA LYS A 23 -1.98 -7.76 -9.61
C LYS A 23 -1.11 -6.85 -10.44
N ALA A 24 -0.13 -7.42 -11.12
CA ALA A 24 0.77 -6.69 -12.00
C ALA A 24 -0.01 -5.91 -13.10
N SER A 25 -1.08 -6.49 -13.65
CA SER A 25 -1.92 -5.82 -14.65
C SER A 25 -2.63 -4.57 -14.12
N ALA A 26 -2.90 -4.52 -12.81
CA ALA A 26 -3.50 -3.39 -12.11
C ALA A 26 -2.45 -2.58 -11.33
N GLY A 27 -1.20 -2.54 -11.80
CA GLY A 27 -0.15 -1.78 -11.13
C GLY A 27 -0.44 -0.27 -11.10
N TYR A 28 -0.20 0.36 -9.96
CA TYR A 28 -0.38 1.79 -9.76
C TYR A 28 0.81 2.58 -10.29
N HIS A 29 0.55 3.64 -11.06
CA HIS A 29 1.62 4.45 -11.64
C HIS A 29 2.40 5.24 -10.58
N SER A 30 3.72 5.09 -10.58
CA SER A 30 4.67 5.83 -9.74
C SER A 30 4.46 7.35 -9.77
N LYS A 31 4.27 7.95 -10.95
CA LYS A 31 4.02 9.40 -11.10
C LYS A 31 2.76 9.86 -10.35
N LYS A 32 1.67 9.08 -10.40
CA LYS A 32 0.42 9.38 -9.65
C LYS A 32 0.64 9.23 -8.15
N LEU A 33 1.35 8.18 -7.74
CA LEU A 33 1.68 7.94 -6.34
C LEU A 33 2.52 9.09 -5.75
N LYS A 34 3.56 9.52 -6.48
CA LYS A 34 4.41 10.67 -6.13
C LYS A 34 3.57 11.93 -5.93
N LYS A 35 2.63 12.21 -6.84
CA LYS A 35 1.78 13.41 -6.76
C LYS A 35 0.87 13.40 -5.51
N ILE A 36 0.37 12.24 -5.10
CA ILE A 36 -0.45 12.11 -3.89
C ILE A 36 0.41 12.24 -2.64
N LEU A 37 1.55 11.55 -2.60
CA LEU A 37 2.43 11.57 -1.43
C LEU A 37 3.07 12.93 -1.21
N ARG A 38 3.47 13.65 -2.26
CA ARG A 38 4.01 15.01 -2.17
C ARG A 38 3.04 16.01 -1.52
N LYS A 39 1.73 15.76 -1.57
CA LYS A 39 0.75 16.62 -0.87
C LYS A 39 0.77 16.44 0.65
N LYS A 40 1.22 15.28 1.14
CA LYS A 40 1.13 14.88 2.55
C LYS A 40 2.50 14.75 3.21
N TYR A 41 3.54 14.46 2.43
CA TYR A 41 4.91 14.30 2.87
C TYR A 41 5.82 15.10 1.93
N ASP A 42 6.73 15.88 2.51
CA ASP A 42 7.74 16.62 1.75
C ASP A 42 8.91 15.71 1.31
N GLN A 43 9.04 14.54 1.93
CA GLN A 43 10.13 13.58 1.70
C GLN A 43 9.87 12.66 0.48
N ASP A 44 10.96 12.21 -0.15
CA ASP A 44 10.91 11.23 -1.24
C ASP A 44 10.46 9.84 -0.75
N TYR A 45 9.39 9.35 -1.35
CA TYR A 45 8.81 8.03 -1.09
C TYR A 45 9.62 6.84 -1.63
N SER A 46 10.73 7.12 -2.33
CA SER A 46 11.62 6.09 -2.88
C SER A 46 12.17 5.18 -1.79
N ASN A 47 12.54 5.73 -0.63
CA ASN A 47 13.05 4.93 0.49
C ASN A 47 11.96 4.02 1.07
N ALA A 48 10.77 4.58 1.29
CA ALA A 48 9.60 3.82 1.76
C ALA A 48 9.24 2.67 0.80
N ILE A 49 9.28 2.90 -0.51
CA ILE A 49 9.05 1.82 -1.49
C ILE A 49 10.15 0.77 -1.46
N ALA A 50 11.41 1.17 -1.34
CA ALA A 50 12.52 0.23 -1.24
C ALA A 50 12.35 -0.70 -0.02
N THR A 51 11.99 -0.14 1.14
CA THR A 51 11.71 -0.92 2.35
C THR A 51 10.50 -1.83 2.19
N LEU A 52 9.39 -1.32 1.65
CA LEU A 52 8.18 -2.13 1.38
C LEU A 52 8.45 -3.27 0.41
N LYS A 53 9.29 -3.04 -0.59
CA LYS A 53 9.73 -4.06 -1.56
C LYS A 53 10.62 -5.10 -0.89
N ASN A 54 11.60 -4.67 -0.09
CA ASN A 54 12.51 -5.57 0.62
C ASN A 54 11.76 -6.46 1.62
N ARG A 55 10.74 -5.92 2.27
CA ARG A 55 9.87 -6.66 3.20
C ARG A 55 8.81 -7.53 2.50
N GLY A 56 8.73 -7.50 1.17
CA GLY A 56 7.79 -8.32 0.40
C GLY A 56 6.34 -7.87 0.47
N TYR A 57 6.06 -6.60 0.73
CA TYR A 57 4.69 -6.06 0.67
C TYR A 57 4.30 -5.64 -0.74
N VAL A 58 5.23 -4.95 -1.42
CA VAL A 58 4.98 -4.30 -2.71
C VAL A 58 5.97 -4.82 -3.74
N ALA A 59 5.47 -5.13 -4.92
CA ALA A 59 6.26 -5.46 -6.08
C ALA A 59 6.24 -4.32 -7.11
N THR A 60 7.32 -4.22 -7.88
CA THR A 60 7.46 -3.21 -8.94
C THR A 60 7.55 -3.89 -10.30
N ILE A 61 6.85 -3.33 -11.27
CA ILE A 61 6.95 -3.72 -12.67
C ILE A 61 7.91 -2.73 -13.34
N ARG A 62 9.06 -3.22 -13.79
CA ARG A 62 10.02 -2.44 -14.56
C ARG A 62 9.56 -2.38 -16.02
N LYS A 63 8.80 -1.34 -16.34
CA LYS A 63 8.55 -0.82 -17.70
C LYS A 63 8.96 0.65 -17.72
N ASP A 64 8.87 1.29 -18.88
CA ASP A 64 9.14 2.72 -19.11
C ASP A 64 8.54 3.63 -18.01
N ASP A 65 7.32 3.32 -17.57
CA ASP A 65 6.71 3.88 -16.36
C ASP A 65 6.64 2.82 -15.24
N PRO A 66 7.41 2.96 -14.15
CA PRO A 66 7.36 1.99 -13.06
C PRO A 66 5.99 1.99 -12.40
N LYS A 67 5.45 0.78 -12.21
CA LYS A 67 4.16 0.55 -11.55
C LYS A 67 4.36 -0.29 -10.29
N TYR A 68 3.55 -0.01 -9.27
CA TYR A 68 3.59 -0.66 -7.97
C TYR A 68 2.29 -1.42 -7.70
N TYR A 69 2.39 -2.64 -7.20
CA TYR A 69 1.23 -3.44 -6.78
C TYR A 69 1.55 -4.19 -5.49
N ILE A 70 0.54 -4.47 -4.69
CA ILE A 70 0.67 -5.31 -3.50
C ILE A 70 0.83 -6.75 -3.96
N CYS A 71 1.92 -7.42 -3.56
CA CYS A 71 2.06 -8.84 -3.82
C CYS A 71 1.50 -9.68 -2.68
N ASP A 72 1.56 -9.20 -1.45
CA ASP A 72 1.11 -9.93 -0.26
C ASP A 72 -0.06 -9.22 0.43
N LEU A 73 -1.26 -9.58 -0.02
CA LEU A 73 -2.52 -9.04 0.45
C LEU A 73 -2.77 -9.30 1.94
N ALA A 74 -2.52 -10.54 2.39
CA ALA A 74 -2.74 -10.94 3.77
C ALA A 74 -1.83 -10.17 4.71
N LYS A 75 -0.55 -10.03 4.34
CA LYS A 75 0.42 -9.25 5.10
C LYS A 75 0.06 -7.78 5.13
N THR A 76 -0.30 -7.18 3.98
CA THR A 76 -0.73 -5.78 3.94
C THR A 76 -1.99 -5.54 4.75
N TRP A 77 -2.98 -6.43 4.70
CA TRP A 77 -4.20 -6.32 5.49
C TRP A 77 -3.91 -6.37 6.99
N SER A 78 -3.08 -7.31 7.44
CA SER A 78 -2.67 -7.41 8.85
C SER A 78 -2.07 -6.11 9.36
N VAL A 79 -1.15 -5.52 8.60
CA VAL A 79 -0.53 -4.21 8.95
C VAL A 79 -1.59 -3.11 9.02
N LEU A 80 -2.43 -2.98 8.00
CA LEU A 80 -3.42 -1.91 7.95
C LEU A 80 -4.41 -2.01 9.10
N ASN A 81 -4.82 -3.24 9.43
CA ASN A 81 -5.69 -3.53 10.57
C ASN A 81 -5.00 -3.25 11.92
N GLU A 82 -3.73 -3.63 12.10
CA GLU A 82 -2.94 -3.30 13.30
C GLU A 82 -2.78 -1.78 13.50
N HIS A 83 -2.74 -1.00 12.40
CA HIS A 83 -2.69 0.46 12.46
C HIS A 83 -4.08 1.14 12.55
N GLY A 84 -5.17 0.37 12.73
CA GLY A 84 -6.53 0.91 12.87
C GLY A 84 -7.08 1.51 11.56
N LEU A 85 -6.46 1.23 10.41
CA LEU A 85 -6.99 1.61 9.12
C LEU A 85 -8.05 0.60 8.71
N ASN A 86 -9.32 0.99 8.86
CA ASN A 86 -10.46 0.15 8.52
C ASN A 86 -10.51 -0.12 7.00
N VAL A 87 -9.82 -1.17 6.57
CA VAL A 87 -9.79 -1.64 5.19
C VAL A 87 -10.67 -2.86 5.04
N THR A 88 -11.61 -2.80 4.11
CA THR A 88 -12.56 -3.88 3.89
C THR A 88 -11.81 -5.13 3.40
N PRO A 89 -11.99 -6.31 4.02
CA PRO A 89 -11.41 -7.55 3.52
C PRO A 89 -12.02 -7.86 2.15
N LEU A 90 -11.18 -8.15 1.16
CA LEU A 90 -11.63 -8.54 -0.18
C LEU A 90 -11.97 -10.03 -0.19
N GLY A 91 -13.11 -10.35 0.42
CA GLY A 91 -13.66 -11.70 0.51
C GLY A 91 -14.44 -11.84 1.80
N GLY A 92 -15.76 -11.61 1.73
CA GLY A 92 -16.66 -11.73 2.88
C GLY A 92 -17.49 -10.47 3.04
N GLY A 93 -18.81 -10.63 2.94
CA GLY A 93 -19.77 -9.53 2.93
C GLY A 93 -19.77 -8.68 4.21
N ARG A 94 -20.47 -7.55 4.10
CA ARG A 94 -21.07 -6.74 5.17
C ARG A 94 -20.59 -7.11 6.59
N THR A 95 -19.67 -6.32 7.12
CA THR A 95 -19.60 -6.11 8.57
C THR A 95 -19.92 -4.65 8.84
N HIS A 96 -21.16 -4.46 9.28
CA HIS A 96 -21.65 -3.30 9.99
C HIS A 96 -21.07 -3.32 11.42
N HIS A 97 -20.79 -2.13 11.97
CA HIS A 97 -20.59 -1.80 13.40
C HIS A 97 -19.31 -2.32 14.11
N LEU A 98 -18.73 -1.67 15.13
CA LEU A 98 -19.09 -0.59 16.08
C LEU A 98 -17.90 0.41 16.19
N ASP A 99 -17.95 1.66 16.65
CA ASP A 99 -18.85 2.43 17.55
C ASP A 99 -19.13 3.82 16.95
#